data_AF-A0A147GWW2-F1
#
_entry.id   AF-A0A147GWW2-F1
#
_cell.length_a   1.000
_cell.length_b   1.000
_cell.length_c   1.000
_cell.angle_alpha   90.00
_cell.angle_beta   90.00
_cell.angle_gamma   90.00
#
_symmetry.space_group_name_H-M   'P 1'
#
loop_
_entity.id
_entity.type
_entity.pdbx_description
1 polymer ?
#
loop_
_entity_poly.entity_id
_entity_poly.type
_entity_poly.pdbx_seq_one_letter_code
_entity_poly.pdbx_strand_id
1 'polypeptide(L)'
;MKKAWVIVRPVIGYEDSLEVVAAALTKGEADAAARRVNAFFHSLQKRLARMPDPFEDGISDEEHSDRWDRRHKAITGARWPFGYSFESDLGQSGDVAIVKAVPFVTGGAR
;
A
#
# COMPACT_ATOMS: atom_id res chain seq x y z
N MET A 1 -13.85 10.49 25.88
CA MET A 1 -14.13 10.28 24.44
C MET A 1 -13.48 8.96 24.03
N LYS A 2 -14.23 8.00 23.47
CA LYS A 2 -13.63 6.75 22.95
C LYS A 2 -12.98 7.05 21.59
N LYS A 3 -11.82 6.44 21.33
CA LYS A 3 -11.05 6.61 20.09
C LYS A 3 -10.98 5.26 19.38
N ALA A 4 -11.22 5.25 18.07
CA ALA A 4 -10.93 4.12 17.21
C ALA A 4 -9.59 4.38 16.55
N TRP A 5 -8.80 3.32 16.37
CA TRP A 5 -7.55 3.41 15.63
C TRP A 5 -7.80 2.86 14.23
N VAL A 6 -7.54 3.67 13.22
CA VAL A 6 -7.74 3.28 11.82
C VAL A 6 -6.41 3.25 11.10
N ILE A 7 -6.33 2.37 10.12
CA ILE A 7 -5.27 2.33 9.13
C ILE A 7 -5.85 3.02 7.90
N VAL A 8 -5.20 4.10 7.47
CA VAL A 8 -5.57 4.88 6.29
C VAL A 8 -4.49 4.79 5.23
N ARG A 9 -4.90 4.98 3.97
CA ARG A 9 -3.98 5.16 2.85
C ARG A 9 -4.18 6.53 2.18
N PRO A 10 -3.13 7.19 1.70
CA PRO A 10 -3.25 8.31 0.78
C PRO A 10 -3.94 7.89 -0.52
N VAL A 11 -4.87 8.70 -1.02
CA VAL A 11 -5.50 8.51 -2.33
C VAL A 11 -4.67 9.25 -3.38
N ILE A 12 -4.06 8.51 -4.30
CA ILE A 12 -3.28 9.12 -5.39
C ILE A 12 -4.18 9.98 -6.28
N GLY A 13 -3.67 11.16 -6.65
CA GLY A 13 -4.37 12.11 -7.51
C GLY A 13 -5.29 13.07 -6.76
N TYR A 14 -5.46 12.90 -5.46
CA TYR A 14 -6.25 13.80 -4.61
C TYR A 14 -5.40 14.27 -3.43
N GLU A 15 -5.12 15.57 -3.38
CA GLU A 15 -4.35 16.19 -2.30
C GLU A 15 -5.05 15.95 -0.95
N ASP A 16 -4.27 15.53 0.05
CA ASP A 16 -4.71 15.25 1.43
C ASP A 16 -5.85 14.23 1.62
N SER A 17 -6.23 13.51 0.58
CA SER A 17 -7.32 12.55 0.65
C SER A 17 -6.85 11.21 1.22
N LEU A 18 -7.61 10.70 2.20
CA LEU A 18 -7.28 9.47 2.92
C LEU A 18 -8.45 8.50 2.87
N GLU A 19 -8.17 7.25 2.56
CA GLU A 19 -9.15 6.17 2.60
C GLU A 19 -8.92 5.29 3.82
N VAL A 20 -9.98 4.97 4.56
CA VAL A 20 -9.92 4.04 5.70
C VAL A 20 -9.93 2.63 5.17
N VAL A 21 -8.92 1.85 5.54
CA VAL A 21 -8.75 0.50 5.02
C VAL A 21 -8.92 -0.58 6.08
N ALA A 22 -8.64 -0.26 7.34
CA ALA A 22 -8.97 -1.14 8.46
C ALA A 22 -9.17 -0.33 9.76
N ALA A 23 -9.87 -0.93 10.71
CA ALA A 23 -10.02 -0.40 12.06
C ALA A 23 -9.50 -1.41 13.09
N ALA A 24 -8.96 -0.90 14.19
CA ALA A 24 -8.47 -1.67 15.32
C ALA A 24 -8.95 -1.03 16.64
N LEU A 25 -9.07 -1.88 17.67
CA LEU A 25 -9.51 -1.46 18.99
C LEU A 25 -8.41 -0.69 19.73
N THR A 26 -7.16 -1.08 19.52
CA THR A 26 -6.00 -0.47 20.16
C THR A 26 -5.00 0.11 19.15
N LYS A 27 -4.21 1.08 19.61
CA LYS A 27 -3.11 1.65 18.81
C LYS A 27 -2.09 0.57 18.42
N GLY A 28 -1.76 -0.32 19.35
CA GLY A 28 -0.77 -1.36 19.14
C GLY A 28 -1.16 -2.34 18.02
N GLU A 29 -2.43 -2.70 17.96
CA GLU A 29 -2.97 -3.53 16.87
C GLU A 29 -2.94 -2.80 15.52
N ALA A 30 -3.35 -1.53 15.49
CA ALA A 30 -3.27 -0.71 14.29
C ALA A 30 -1.83 -0.56 13.78
N ASP A 31 -0.88 -0.26 14.67
CA ASP A 31 0.54 -0.13 14.36
C ASP A 31 1.12 -1.46 13.84
N ALA A 32 0.75 -2.59 14.45
CA ALA A 32 1.18 -3.92 14.01
C ALA A 32 0.66 -4.27 12.61
N ALA A 33 -0.60 -3.94 12.33
CA ALA A 33 -1.20 -4.18 11.02
C ALA A 33 -0.61 -3.25 9.94
N ALA A 34 -0.44 -1.95 10.23
CA ALA A 34 0.18 -1.01 9.31
C ALA A 34 1.62 -1.42 8.96
N ARG A 35 2.41 -1.86 9.95
CA ARG A 35 3.76 -2.40 9.72
C ARG A 35 3.78 -3.60 8.78
N ARG A 36 2.83 -4.52 8.91
CA ARG A 36 2.73 -5.68 8.00
C ARG A 36 2.42 -5.26 6.57
N VAL A 37 1.52 -4.30 6.41
CA VAL A 37 1.16 -3.74 5.10
C VAL A 37 2.36 -3.04 4.45
N ASN A 38 3.03 -2.13 5.17
CA ASN A 38 4.20 -1.42 4.66
C ASN A 38 5.36 -2.37 4.35
N ALA A 39 5.63 -3.36 5.21
CA ALA A 39 6.67 -4.35 4.96
C ALA A 39 6.41 -5.17 3.68
N PHE A 40 5.15 -5.55 3.44
CA PHE A 40 4.76 -6.25 2.23
C PHE A 40 4.92 -5.34 0.99
N PHE A 41 4.45 -4.10 1.07
CA PHE A 41 4.59 -3.10 0.01
C PHE A 41 6.07 -2.86 -0.37
N HIS A 42 6.93 -2.60 0.61
CA HIS A 42 8.38 -2.41 0.39
C HIS A 42 9.05 -3.65 -0.21
N SER A 43 8.62 -4.86 0.18
CA SER A 43 9.11 -6.10 -0.43
C SER A 43 8.73 -6.20 -1.91
N LEU A 44 7.53 -5.74 -2.30
CA LEU A 44 7.11 -5.72 -3.69
C LEU A 44 7.83 -4.66 -4.51
N GLN A 45 8.02 -3.45 -3.97
CA GLN A 45 8.81 -2.42 -4.63
C GLN A 45 10.24 -2.89 -4.90
N LYS A 46 10.89 -3.57 -3.94
CA LYS A 46 12.21 -4.17 -4.15
C LYS A 46 12.22 -5.22 -5.25
N ARG A 47 11.13 -5.95 -5.46
CA ARG A 47 11.02 -6.94 -6.56
C ARG A 47 10.83 -6.26 -7.91
N LEU A 48 10.09 -5.15 -7.96
CA LEU A 48 9.92 -4.34 -9.17
C LEU A 48 11.22 -3.63 -9.56
N ALA A 49 11.89 -3.00 -8.59
CA ALA A 49 13.14 -2.26 -8.81
C ALA A 49 14.34 -3.13 -9.20
N ARG A 50 14.27 -4.45 -9.02
CA ARG A 50 15.30 -5.41 -9.46
C ARG A 50 15.12 -5.84 -10.92
N MET A 51 14.58 -4.99 -11.78
CA MET A 51 14.68 -5.23 -13.22
C MET A 51 16.05 -4.80 -13.72
N PRO A 52 16.74 -5.63 -14.53
CA PRO A 52 17.99 -5.22 -15.14
C PRO A 52 17.76 -3.98 -15.99
N ASP A 53 18.71 -3.05 -15.95
CA ASP A 53 18.70 -1.88 -16.82
C ASP A 53 18.83 -2.35 -18.28
N PRO A 54 17.93 -1.94 -19.19
CA PRO A 54 17.97 -2.36 -20.57
C PRO A 54 19.29 -2.03 -21.28
N PHE A 55 19.93 -0.93 -20.87
CA PHE A 55 21.21 -0.48 -21.41
C PHE A 55 22.41 -1.28 -20.88
N GLU A 56 22.31 -1.88 -19.69
CA GLU A 56 23.37 -2.73 -19.13
C GLU A 56 23.37 -4.16 -19.72
N ASP A 57 22.19 -4.68 -20.08
CA ASP A 57 22.03 -6.07 -20.56
C ASP A 57 21.88 -6.21 -22.08
N GLY A 58 21.90 -5.10 -22.84
CA GLY A 58 21.81 -5.12 -24.30
C GLY A 58 20.46 -5.59 -24.84
N ILE A 59 19.39 -5.42 -24.06
CA ILE A 59 18.00 -5.73 -24.46
C ILE A 59 17.33 -4.50 -25.06
N SER A 60 16.37 -4.70 -25.97
CA SER A 60 15.62 -3.57 -26.55
C SER A 60 14.64 -2.97 -25.54
N ASP A 61 14.28 -1.70 -25.74
CA ASP A 61 13.27 -1.00 -24.95
C ASP A 61 11.91 -1.74 -24.95
N GLU A 62 11.55 -2.34 -26.09
CA GLU A 62 10.31 -3.07 -26.28
C GLU A 62 10.31 -4.38 -25.46
N GLU A 63 11.42 -5.12 -25.49
CA GLU A 63 11.59 -6.31 -24.67
C GLU A 63 11.62 -5.98 -23.17
N HIS A 64 12.23 -4.85 -22.80
CA HIS A 64 12.24 -4.36 -21.43
C HIS A 64 10.82 -3.99 -20.96
N SER A 65 10.06 -3.27 -21.78
CA SER A 65 8.66 -2.91 -21.49
C SER A 65 7.80 -4.17 -21.28
N ASP A 66 7.95 -5.18 -22.13
CA ASP A 66 7.22 -6.46 -21.99
C ASP A 66 7.60 -7.24 -20.72
N ARG A 67 8.87 -7.18 -20.32
CA ARG A 67 9.35 -7.80 -19.07
C ARG A 67 8.81 -7.04 -17.85
N TRP A 68 8.79 -5.70 -17.93
CA TRP A 68 8.18 -4.83 -16.93
C TRP A 68 6.71 -5.15 -16.75
N ASP A 69 5.93 -5.15 -17.84
CA ASP A 69 4.50 -5.41 -17.80
C ASP A 69 4.15 -6.80 -17.28
N ARG A 70 4.89 -7.85 -17.69
CA ARG A 70 4.69 -9.21 -17.17
C ARG A 70 4.98 -9.29 -15.68
N ARG A 71 6.08 -8.71 -15.22
CA ARG A 71 6.45 -8.71 -13.80
C ARG A 71 5.47 -7.87 -12.98
N HIS A 72 5.04 -6.73 -13.51
CA HIS A 72 4.04 -5.87 -12.90
C HIS A 72 2.72 -6.61 -12.74
N LYS A 73 2.16 -7.21 -13.81
CA LYS A 73 0.91 -8.01 -13.75
C LYS A 73 0.99 -9.17 -12.75
N ALA A 74 2.13 -9.87 -12.70
CA ALA A 74 2.31 -10.98 -11.76
C ALA A 74 2.34 -10.51 -10.30
N ILE A 75 2.88 -9.31 -10.05
CA ILE A 75 2.98 -8.71 -8.71
C ILE A 75 1.66 -8.07 -8.29
N THR A 76 0.98 -7.36 -9.19
CA THR A 76 -0.30 -6.71 -8.87
C THR A 76 -1.45 -7.70 -8.71
N GLY A 77 -1.38 -8.84 -9.40
CA GLY A 77 -2.28 -9.98 -9.21
C GLY A 77 -2.06 -10.76 -7.91
N ALA A 78 -1.06 -10.40 -7.09
CA ALA A 78 -0.85 -11.03 -5.79
C ALA A 78 -2.00 -10.68 -4.82
N ARG A 79 -2.44 -11.67 -4.03
CA ARG A 79 -3.49 -11.44 -3.02
C ARG A 79 -2.93 -10.63 -1.86
N TRP A 80 -3.25 -9.35 -1.83
CA TRP A 80 -2.80 -8.42 -0.81
C TRP A 80 -3.37 -8.75 0.58
N PRO A 81 -2.65 -8.42 1.66
CA PRO A 81 -3.19 -8.52 3.02
C PRO A 81 -4.52 -7.77 3.12
N PHE A 82 -5.52 -8.38 3.77
CA PHE A 82 -6.82 -7.76 4.07
C PHE A 82 -7.59 -7.22 2.85
N GLY A 83 -7.32 -7.71 1.63
CA GLY A 83 -8.04 -7.30 0.41
C GLY A 83 -7.63 -5.92 -0.14
N TYR A 84 -6.47 -5.40 0.27
CA TYR A 84 -5.94 -4.14 -0.25
C TYR A 84 -5.64 -4.24 -1.76
N SER A 85 -5.59 -3.11 -2.46
CA SER A 85 -4.97 -3.03 -3.79
C SER A 85 -4.11 -1.77 -3.83
N PHE A 86 -2.80 -1.95 -3.98
CA PHE A 86 -1.82 -0.86 -4.10
C PHE A 86 -1.34 -0.69 -5.55
N GLU A 87 -2.13 -1.12 -6.54
CA GLU A 87 -1.76 -1.01 -7.97
C GLU A 87 -1.35 0.41 -8.37
N SER A 88 -2.09 1.41 -7.90
CA SER A 88 -1.76 2.82 -8.10
C SER A 88 -0.52 3.26 -7.33
N ASP A 89 -0.22 2.60 -6.22
CA ASP A 89 0.69 3.10 -5.19
C ASP A 89 2.12 2.59 -5.35
N LEU A 90 2.38 1.67 -6.28
CA LEU A 90 3.71 1.11 -6.52
C LEU A 90 4.75 2.16 -6.94
N GLY A 91 4.32 3.32 -7.46
CA GLY A 91 5.18 4.48 -7.76
C GLY A 91 5.41 5.43 -6.59
N GLN A 92 4.75 5.26 -5.44
CA GLN A 92 4.98 6.12 -4.26
C GLN A 92 6.32 5.80 -3.60
N SER A 93 6.94 6.81 -3.02
CA SER A 93 8.06 6.62 -2.09
C SER A 93 7.57 6.73 -0.65
N GLY A 94 7.89 5.74 0.17
CA GLY A 94 7.57 5.72 1.60
C GLY A 94 6.46 4.74 1.99
N ASP A 95 5.86 5.01 3.15
CA ASP A 95 4.85 4.15 3.77
C ASP A 95 3.44 4.46 3.22
N VAL A 96 2.72 3.40 2.85
CA VAL A 96 1.40 3.48 2.22
C VAL A 96 0.24 3.25 3.19
N ALA A 97 0.52 2.69 4.37
CA ALA A 97 -0.42 2.51 5.45
C ALA A 97 -0.02 3.37 6.66
N ILE A 98 -0.91 4.27 7.06
CA ILE A 98 -0.72 5.26 8.13
C ILE A 98 -1.75 5.01 9.22
N VAL A 99 -1.35 5.08 10.48
CA VAL A 99 -2.26 4.95 11.62
C VAL A 99 -2.81 6.32 12.02
N LYS A 100 -4.15 6.44 12.11
CA LYS A 100 -4.82 7.63 12.64
C LYS A 100 -5.76 7.28 13.79
N ALA A 101 -5.86 8.19 14.76
CA ALA A 101 -6.89 8.12 15.79
C ALA A 101 -8.13 8.88 15.29
N VAL A 102 -9.27 8.19 15.23
CA VAL A 102 -10.55 8.82 14.88
C VAL A 102 -11.41 8.88 16.14
N PRO A 103 -11.88 10.07 16.54
CA PRO A 103 -12.87 10.16 17.60
C PRO A 103 -14.18 9.56 17.06
N PHE A 104 -14.76 8.59 17.76
CA PHE A 104 -16.13 8.16 17.47
C PHE A 104 -17.03 8.56 18.63
N VAL A 105 -18.12 9.23 18.29
CA VAL A 105 -19.23 9.42 19.19
C VAL A 105 -20.00 8.11 19.14
N THR A 106 -19.98 7.34 20.22
CA THR A 106 -21.03 6.33 20.42
C THR A 106 -22.32 7.13 20.59
N GLY A 107 -23.03 7.36 19.48
CA GLY A 107 -24.40 7.86 19.55
C GLY A 107 -25.13 6.94 20.51
N GLY A 108 -25.55 7.47 21.65
CA GLY A 108 -26.45 6.76 22.53
C GLY A 108 -27.71 6.54 21.73
N ALA A 109 -27.89 5.32 21.22
CA ALA A 109 -29.20 4.85 20.82
C ALA A 109 -30.04 4.92 22.11
N ARG A 110 -30.86 5.97 22.20
CA ARG A 110 -32.02 6.01 23.06
C ARG A 110 -33.17 5.34 22.32
#